data_AF-A0A815P4U9-F1
#
_entry.id   AF-A0A815P4U9-F1
#
_cell.length_a   1.000
_cell.length_b   1.000
_cell.length_c   1.000
_cell.angle_alpha   90.00
_cell.angle_beta   90.00
_cell.angle_gamma   90.00
#
_symmetry.space_group_name_H-M   'P 1'
#
loop_
_entity.id
_entity.type
_entity.pdbx_description
1 polymer ?
#
loop_
_entity_poly.entity_id
_entity_poly.type
_entity_poly.pdbx_seq_one_letter_code
_entity_poly.pdbx_strand_id
1 'polypeptide(L)'
;MNIINNANVYDIYPSHSITLKPNTERFILVGKKSSSTSANIAVIFIISNQIHRKELKIDKVDSTSENYGLLRRLYAKQMLSELSAFPEQNKKRILDIGLKYSLVSNFTSILVLETLQQHIEHKICTHQSRRKLYNDYMTYQNNKKQEELTKNWTSQSFRDLALSLQESNSETKNLIEISDLYKKVIFGEWDKRYSEIEVTTLHELNCFIFQFHQQQQILNSIDNRLIRHLPVDLRIVMVWDTNDTDVDLHVIEPIGEECYYSHKNTAIGGMISRDFTQGYGPEEYLVRKAVKGTYIVRAKYFANHQQSLIGTTTIMVHIYKYYGQSNQQKEIVTLRLSSNQETIDVCKVNSNDDIQQISNNTVTNNQNLNTNIHLHVTCDGCDMSPIKGDRYKCLFCPDIDFCQSCKSISRTNHNSNHQYNHPLLCIKDSSEYPKSDYLNNHNKINHKNNQCNSCFMKPIIDIRYKCTCGINLCEKCEFMGLHDTDHRRTKIVKSEWFHSNFDWWTSIK
;
A
#
# COMPACT_ATOMS: atom_id res chain seq x y z
N MET A 1 -74.02 0.63 25.29
CA MET A 1 -74.22 -0.09 24.01
C MET A 1 -73.85 -1.54 24.22
N ASN A 2 -74.66 -2.49 23.76
CA ASN A 2 -74.40 -3.94 23.86
C ASN A 2 -74.60 -4.62 22.50
N ILE A 3 -73.98 -5.77 22.26
CA ILE A 3 -74.00 -6.46 20.96
C ILE A 3 -74.61 -7.84 21.13
N ILE A 4 -75.65 -8.15 20.34
CA ILE A 4 -76.17 -9.50 20.22
C ILE A 4 -75.66 -10.08 18.91
N ASN A 5 -74.88 -11.15 19.04
CA ASN A 5 -74.20 -11.78 17.94
C ASN A 5 -75.03 -12.94 17.37
N ASN A 6 -75.22 -12.96 16.06
CA ASN A 6 -75.69 -14.14 15.34
C ASN A 6 -74.48 -14.98 14.93
N ALA A 7 -74.59 -16.32 14.97
CA ALA A 7 -73.53 -17.33 14.92
C ALA A 7 -72.40 -17.23 13.84
N ASN A 8 -72.42 -16.23 12.95
CA ASN A 8 -71.50 -16.08 11.82
C ASN A 8 -70.43 -14.98 12.00
N VAL A 9 -70.47 -14.19 13.07
CA VAL A 9 -69.42 -13.22 13.44
C VAL A 9 -68.81 -13.64 14.77
N TYR A 10 -67.52 -13.44 14.99
CA TYR A 10 -66.82 -13.77 16.23
C TYR A 10 -65.70 -12.78 16.49
N ASP A 11 -65.14 -12.80 17.69
CA ASP A 11 -63.98 -11.95 18.04
C ASP A 11 -64.30 -10.45 17.85
N ILE A 12 -65.46 -10.02 18.37
CA ILE A 12 -65.99 -8.66 18.21
C ILE A 12 -65.43 -7.75 19.31
N TYR A 13 -64.99 -6.56 18.92
CA TYR A 13 -64.51 -5.51 19.80
C TYR A 13 -65.30 -4.21 19.60
N PRO A 14 -65.70 -3.52 20.69
CA PRO A 14 -65.45 -3.89 22.07
C PRO A 14 -66.22 -5.15 22.50
N SER A 15 -65.58 -6.00 23.31
CA SER A 15 -66.10 -7.31 23.72
C SER A 15 -67.13 -7.23 24.86
N HIS A 16 -67.28 -6.05 25.44
CA HIS A 16 -68.13 -5.76 26.59
C HIS A 16 -68.92 -4.47 26.34
N SER A 17 -69.98 -4.26 27.12
CA SER A 17 -70.82 -3.09 26.96
C SER A 17 -70.07 -1.80 27.29
N ILE A 18 -70.08 -0.85 26.36
CA ILE A 18 -69.43 0.46 26.56
C ILE A 18 -70.46 1.59 26.73
N THR A 19 -70.11 2.57 27.56
CA THR A 19 -70.85 3.84 27.69
C THR A 19 -70.34 4.81 26.62
N LEU A 20 -71.25 5.30 25.79
CA LEU A 20 -70.94 6.33 24.78
C LEU A 20 -70.96 7.70 25.47
N LYS A 21 -69.96 8.54 25.20
CA LYS A 21 -69.86 9.87 25.83
C LYS A 21 -70.94 10.81 25.26
N PRO A 22 -71.40 11.81 26.03
CA PRO A 22 -72.25 12.87 25.47
C PRO A 22 -71.54 13.51 24.26
N ASN A 23 -72.26 13.70 23.15
CA ASN A 23 -71.76 14.21 21.85
C ASN A 23 -70.88 13.26 21.01
N THR A 24 -70.82 11.96 21.28
CA THR A 24 -70.20 11.03 20.31
C THR A 24 -71.16 10.73 19.16
N GLU A 25 -70.88 11.28 17.99
CA GLU A 25 -71.67 11.02 16.77
C GLU A 25 -71.41 9.63 16.16
N ARG A 26 -70.29 8.99 16.50
CA ARG A 26 -69.83 7.74 15.88
C ARG A 26 -69.21 6.80 16.91
N PHE A 27 -69.43 5.51 16.71
CA PHE A 27 -68.75 4.42 17.41
C PHE A 27 -68.24 3.41 16.38
N ILE A 28 -67.23 2.62 16.75
CA ILE A 28 -66.60 1.65 15.85
C ILE A 28 -66.78 0.26 16.46
N LEU A 29 -67.25 -0.68 15.63
CA LEU A 29 -67.28 -2.10 15.93
C LEU A 29 -66.39 -2.82 14.92
N VAL A 30 -65.52 -3.69 15.41
CA VAL A 30 -64.66 -4.53 14.56
C VAL A 30 -64.81 -5.99 14.98
N GLY A 31 -64.74 -6.92 14.04
CA GLY A 31 -64.87 -8.34 14.33
C GLY A 31 -64.52 -9.19 13.12
N LYS A 32 -64.45 -10.51 13.32
CA LYS A 32 -64.19 -11.49 12.27
C LYS A 32 -65.47 -12.15 11.83
N LYS A 33 -65.63 -12.33 10.52
CA LYS A 33 -66.73 -13.08 9.93
C LYS A 33 -66.25 -14.49 9.57
N SER A 34 -67.04 -15.52 9.87
CA SER A 34 -66.66 -16.93 9.70
C SER A 34 -66.81 -17.47 8.28
N SER A 35 -67.65 -16.86 7.43
CA SER A 35 -67.96 -17.34 6.09
C SER A 35 -68.09 -16.19 5.08
N SER A 36 -68.07 -16.53 3.78
CA SER A 36 -68.27 -15.58 2.67
C SER A 36 -69.73 -15.09 2.53
N THR A 37 -70.69 -15.65 3.28
CA THR A 37 -72.11 -15.27 3.28
C THR A 37 -72.41 -14.00 4.07
N SER A 38 -73.57 -13.37 3.87
CA SER A 38 -74.00 -12.19 4.63
C SER A 38 -74.19 -12.52 6.12
N ALA A 39 -73.91 -11.55 6.99
CA ALA A 39 -74.05 -11.69 8.44
C ALA A 39 -74.88 -10.53 9.01
N ASN A 40 -75.77 -10.83 9.96
CA ASN A 40 -76.59 -9.81 10.62
C ASN A 40 -76.07 -9.59 12.05
N ILE A 41 -75.80 -8.34 12.42
CA ILE A 41 -75.41 -7.96 13.78
C ILE A 41 -76.52 -7.07 14.36
N ALA A 42 -76.93 -7.34 15.60
CA ALA A 42 -77.86 -6.47 16.32
C ALA A 42 -77.09 -5.66 17.38
N VAL A 43 -77.19 -4.34 17.29
CA VAL A 43 -76.63 -3.41 18.28
C VAL A 43 -77.76 -2.86 19.14
N ILE A 44 -77.58 -2.95 20.46
CA ILE A 44 -78.51 -2.44 21.45
C ILE A 44 -77.97 -1.15 22.05
N PHE A 45 -78.78 -0.12 22.04
CA PHE A 45 -78.57 1.14 22.74
C PHE A 45 -79.55 1.23 23.91
N ILE A 46 -79.05 1.73 25.03
CA ILE A 46 -79.88 2.04 26.20
C ILE A 46 -79.78 3.55 26.36
N ILE A 47 -80.89 4.24 26.14
CA ILE A 47 -81.00 5.70 26.21
C ILE A 47 -82.16 6.01 27.14
N SER A 48 -81.92 6.76 28.22
CA SER A 48 -82.96 7.15 29.18
C SER A 48 -83.83 5.98 29.66
N ASN A 49 -83.19 4.85 29.97
CA ASN A 49 -83.85 3.60 30.39
C ASN A 49 -84.74 2.90 29.33
N GLN A 50 -84.71 3.36 28.08
CA GLN A 50 -85.36 2.70 26.95
C GLN A 50 -84.35 1.92 26.11
N ILE A 51 -84.75 0.73 25.67
CA ILE A 51 -83.93 -0.18 24.87
C ILE A 51 -84.25 0.05 23.39
N HIS A 52 -83.24 0.47 22.63
CA HIS A 52 -83.32 0.60 21.17
C HIS A 52 -82.46 -0.47 20.52
N ARG A 53 -83.05 -1.27 19.63
CA ARG A 53 -82.36 -2.33 18.88
C ARG A 53 -82.24 -1.94 17.41
N LYS A 54 -81.02 -1.95 16.87
CA LYS A 54 -80.75 -1.72 15.45
C LYS A 54 -80.06 -2.94 14.86
N GLU A 55 -80.68 -3.53 13.85
CA GLU A 55 -80.10 -4.62 13.08
C GLU A 55 -79.30 -4.05 11.90
N LEU A 56 -78.10 -4.57 11.69
CA LEU A 56 -77.19 -4.20 10.62
C LEU A 56 -76.85 -5.46 9.82
N LYS A 57 -77.16 -5.43 8.53
CA LYS A 57 -76.78 -6.49 7.59
C LYS A 57 -75.42 -6.17 6.98
N ILE A 58 -74.50 -7.11 7.07
CA ILE A 58 -73.14 -7.04 6.54
C ILE A 58 -73.07 -7.97 5.33
N ASP A 59 -73.16 -7.37 4.15
CA ASP A 59 -73.04 -8.07 2.88
C ASP A 59 -71.56 -8.23 2.45
N LYS A 60 -71.32 -9.06 1.42
CA LYS A 60 -69.99 -9.21 0.84
C LYS A 60 -69.63 -7.93 0.09
N VAL A 61 -68.66 -7.18 0.59
CA VAL A 61 -68.10 -6.02 -0.12
C VAL A 61 -67.10 -6.50 -1.16
N ASP A 62 -67.17 -5.95 -2.37
CA ASP A 62 -66.22 -6.24 -3.45
C ASP A 62 -64.80 -5.95 -2.99
N SER A 63 -63.98 -7.00 -3.02
CA SER A 63 -62.61 -6.99 -2.54
C SER A 63 -61.68 -6.31 -3.56
N THR A 64 -61.80 -4.99 -3.71
CA THR A 64 -60.68 -4.21 -4.25
C THR A 64 -59.60 -4.18 -3.17
N SER A 65 -58.43 -4.70 -3.54
CA SER A 65 -57.35 -5.19 -2.67
C SER A 65 -56.69 -4.13 -1.78
N GLU A 66 -56.95 -2.84 -1.99
CA GLU A 66 -56.23 -1.75 -1.30
C GLU A 66 -56.65 -1.54 0.16
N ASN A 67 -57.93 -1.69 0.51
CA ASN A 67 -58.43 -1.36 1.86
C ASN A 67 -58.37 -2.51 2.88
N TYR A 68 -58.07 -3.72 2.42
CA TYR A 68 -58.10 -4.91 3.28
C TYR A 68 -56.98 -4.90 4.34
N GLY A 69 -55.84 -4.29 4.03
CA GLY A 69 -54.74 -4.11 4.99
C GLY A 69 -55.11 -3.15 6.13
N LEU A 70 -55.79 -2.05 5.81
CA LEU A 70 -56.21 -1.05 6.79
C LEU A 70 -57.24 -1.61 7.77
N LEU A 71 -58.23 -2.38 7.28
CA LEU A 71 -59.25 -3.03 8.12
C LEU A 71 -58.64 -4.02 9.11
N ARG A 72 -57.65 -4.82 8.68
CA ARG A 72 -56.91 -5.73 9.58
C ARG A 72 -56.16 -4.96 10.68
N ARG A 73 -55.54 -3.83 10.33
CA ARG A 73 -54.81 -2.99 11.29
C ARG A 73 -55.74 -2.33 12.31
N LEU A 74 -56.89 -1.82 11.87
CA LEU A 74 -57.93 -1.26 12.75
C LEU A 74 -58.47 -2.30 13.73
N TYR A 75 -58.76 -3.51 13.24
CA TYR A 75 -59.19 -4.64 14.06
C TYR A 75 -58.15 -4.97 15.16
N ALA A 76 -56.88 -5.12 14.79
CA ALA A 76 -55.82 -5.41 15.75
C ALA A 76 -55.60 -4.28 16.77
N LYS A 77 -55.74 -3.02 16.36
CA LYS A 77 -55.63 -1.87 17.27
C LYS A 77 -56.73 -1.87 18.35
N GLN A 78 -57.98 -2.17 17.98
CA GLN A 78 -59.08 -2.24 18.95
C GLN A 78 -58.89 -3.41 19.93
N MET A 79 -58.45 -4.57 19.43
CA MET A 79 -58.13 -5.73 20.26
C MET A 79 -56.99 -5.42 21.25
N LEU A 80 -55.91 -4.79 20.79
CA LEU A 80 -54.82 -4.35 21.66
C LEU A 80 -55.30 -3.36 22.71
N SER A 81 -56.17 -2.42 22.36
CA SER A 81 -56.68 -1.42 23.32
C SER A 81 -57.41 -2.07 24.50
N GLU A 82 -58.15 -3.16 24.29
CA GLU A 82 -58.80 -3.88 25.39
C GLU A 82 -57.79 -4.72 26.20
N LEU A 83 -56.92 -5.47 25.52
CA LEU A 83 -55.95 -6.34 26.20
C LEU A 83 -54.94 -5.54 27.02
N SER A 84 -54.55 -4.36 26.54
CA SER A 84 -53.65 -3.43 27.22
C SER A 84 -54.23 -2.82 28.49
N ALA A 85 -55.53 -2.98 28.78
CA ALA A 85 -56.09 -2.60 30.08
C ALA A 85 -55.51 -3.45 31.24
N PHE A 86 -55.11 -4.69 30.95
CA PHE A 86 -54.47 -5.61 31.90
C PHE A 86 -53.22 -6.23 31.26
N PRO A 87 -52.13 -5.47 31.10
CA PRO A 87 -51.02 -5.85 30.23
C PRO A 87 -50.26 -7.08 30.71
N GLU A 88 -50.04 -7.24 32.02
CA GLU A 88 -49.30 -8.38 32.56
C GLU A 88 -50.06 -9.72 32.39
N GLN A 89 -51.38 -9.72 32.61
CA GLN A 89 -52.21 -10.92 32.43
C GLN A 89 -52.32 -11.32 30.95
N ASN A 90 -52.27 -10.35 30.04
CA ASN A 90 -52.45 -10.54 28.60
C ASN A 90 -51.14 -10.51 27.81
N LYS A 91 -49.98 -10.52 28.47
CA LYS A 91 -48.65 -10.31 27.87
C LYS A 91 -48.40 -11.11 26.59
N LYS A 92 -48.67 -12.43 26.63
CA LYS A 92 -48.47 -13.31 25.48
C LYS A 92 -49.36 -12.92 24.29
N ARG A 93 -50.65 -12.68 24.52
CA ARG A 93 -51.58 -12.27 23.44
C ARG A 93 -51.21 -10.91 22.87
N ILE A 94 -50.82 -9.95 23.71
CA ILE A 94 -50.41 -8.61 23.28
C ILE A 94 -49.16 -8.71 22.38
N LEU A 95 -48.16 -9.49 22.79
CA LEU A 95 -46.95 -9.72 22.02
C LEU A 95 -47.24 -10.41 20.68
N ASP A 96 -48.05 -11.47 20.68
CA ASP A 96 -48.43 -12.20 19.47
C ASP A 96 -49.16 -11.31 18.45
N ILE A 97 -50.07 -10.45 18.92
CA ILE A 97 -50.81 -9.50 18.08
C ILE A 97 -49.88 -8.40 17.57
N GLY A 98 -49.03 -7.85 18.44
CA GLY A 98 -48.04 -6.82 18.09
C GLY A 98 -47.12 -7.27 16.97
N LEU A 99 -46.59 -8.50 17.06
CA LEU A 99 -45.75 -9.08 16.01
C LEU A 99 -46.54 -9.42 14.74
N LYS A 100 -47.71 -10.07 14.88
CA LYS A 100 -48.52 -10.51 13.72
C LYS A 100 -49.01 -9.36 12.85
N TYR A 101 -49.32 -8.21 13.44
CA TYR A 101 -49.86 -7.05 12.74
C TYR A 101 -48.85 -5.88 12.63
N SER A 102 -47.60 -6.09 13.04
CA SER A 102 -46.55 -5.07 13.06
C SER A 102 -46.98 -3.78 13.78
N LEU A 103 -47.54 -3.94 14.99
CA LEU A 103 -48.02 -2.86 15.84
C LEU A 103 -47.13 -2.71 17.08
N VAL A 104 -46.89 -1.45 17.46
CA VAL A 104 -46.27 -1.10 18.75
C VAL A 104 -47.28 -1.38 19.85
N SER A 105 -46.81 -2.04 20.91
CA SER A 105 -47.59 -2.41 22.09
C SER A 105 -46.73 -2.25 23.34
N ASN A 106 -47.29 -2.53 24.51
CA ASN A 106 -46.55 -2.45 25.78
C ASN A 106 -45.30 -3.36 25.79
N PHE A 107 -45.25 -4.39 24.94
CA PHE A 107 -44.14 -5.36 24.88
C PHE A 107 -43.44 -5.40 23.52
N THR A 108 -43.77 -4.49 22.60
CA THR A 108 -43.14 -4.40 21.28
C THR A 108 -42.78 -2.96 20.96
N SER A 109 -41.52 -2.71 20.63
CA SER A 109 -41.01 -1.41 20.19
C SER A 109 -40.76 -1.39 18.68
N ILE A 110 -40.84 -0.22 18.05
CA ILE A 110 -40.31 0.00 16.72
C ILE A 110 -38.93 0.62 16.86
N LEU A 111 -37.94 0.02 16.22
CA LEU A 111 -36.62 0.60 16.02
C LEU A 111 -36.58 1.23 14.63
N VAL A 112 -36.38 2.55 14.58
CA VAL A 112 -36.20 3.28 13.30
C VAL A 112 -34.72 3.57 13.14
N LEU A 113 -34.14 3.04 12.06
CA LEU A 113 -32.74 3.21 11.71
C LEU A 113 -32.65 4.14 10.50
N GLU A 114 -32.12 5.33 10.70
CA GLU A 114 -32.03 6.36 9.65
C GLU A 114 -30.63 6.44 9.07
N THR A 115 -29.63 6.23 9.91
CA THR A 115 -28.22 6.43 9.59
C THR A 115 -27.48 5.09 9.46
N LEU A 116 -26.37 5.12 8.70
CA LEU A 116 -25.50 3.95 8.53
C LEU A 116 -24.98 3.44 9.88
N GLN A 117 -24.60 4.36 10.77
CA GLN A 117 -24.04 4.02 12.08
C GLN A 117 -25.02 3.19 12.93
N GLN A 118 -26.30 3.59 12.95
CA GLN A 118 -27.33 2.86 13.69
C GLN A 118 -27.54 1.44 13.12
N HIS A 119 -27.51 1.30 11.78
CA HIS A 119 -27.58 -0.02 11.14
C HIS A 119 -26.40 -0.91 11.50
N ILE A 120 -25.19 -0.33 11.56
CA ILE A 120 -23.97 -1.04 11.96
C ILE A 120 -24.03 -1.48 13.43
N GLU A 121 -24.39 -0.57 14.33
CA GLU A 121 -24.47 -0.80 15.77
C GLU A 121 -25.46 -1.92 16.12
N HIS A 122 -26.65 -1.87 15.52
CA HIS A 122 -27.70 -2.87 15.73
C HIS A 122 -27.56 -4.11 14.85
N LYS A 123 -26.57 -4.15 13.95
CA LYS A 123 -26.31 -5.26 13.01
C LYS A 123 -27.54 -5.61 12.15
N ILE A 124 -28.30 -4.61 11.74
CA ILE A 124 -29.51 -4.78 10.93
C ILE A 124 -29.22 -4.26 9.52
N CYS A 125 -29.30 -5.14 8.52
CA CYS A 125 -29.15 -4.76 7.12
C CYS A 125 -30.30 -3.84 6.69
N THR A 126 -29.98 -2.75 5.98
CA THR A 126 -30.99 -1.86 5.42
C THR A 126 -31.69 -2.51 4.22
N HIS A 127 -32.89 -2.04 3.89
CA HIS A 127 -33.66 -2.54 2.76
C HIS A 127 -33.12 -2.00 1.42
N GLN A 128 -33.19 -2.81 0.35
CA GLN A 128 -32.68 -2.48 -0.99
C GLN A 128 -33.33 -1.24 -1.64
N SER A 129 -34.53 -0.86 -1.18
CA SER A 129 -35.19 0.38 -1.63
C SER A 129 -34.38 1.63 -1.30
N ARG A 130 -33.62 1.62 -0.18
CA ARG A 130 -32.69 2.70 0.20
C ARG A 130 -31.31 2.44 -0.42
N ARG A 131 -31.22 2.51 -1.75
CA ARG A 131 -30.02 2.12 -2.54
C ARG A 131 -28.70 2.66 -1.98
N LYS A 132 -28.62 3.97 -1.69
CA LYS A 132 -27.39 4.58 -1.16
C LYS A 132 -26.96 3.94 0.16
N LEU A 133 -27.85 3.96 1.14
CA LEU A 133 -27.59 3.40 2.48
C LEU A 133 -27.30 1.89 2.42
N TYR A 134 -27.96 1.17 1.51
CA TYR A 134 -27.74 -0.26 1.28
C TYR A 134 -26.34 -0.52 0.74
N ASN A 135 -25.94 0.22 -0.29
CA ASN A 135 -24.59 0.10 -0.84
C ASN A 135 -23.55 0.46 0.22
N ASP A 136 -23.75 1.54 0.99
CA ASP A 136 -22.83 1.95 2.05
C ASP A 136 -22.69 0.86 3.14
N TYR A 137 -23.80 0.23 3.56
CA TYR A 137 -23.79 -0.87 4.52
C TYR A 137 -23.07 -2.12 3.99
N MET A 138 -23.33 -2.49 2.72
CA MET A 138 -22.67 -3.63 2.09
C MET A 138 -21.17 -3.39 1.92
N THR A 139 -20.77 -2.18 1.52
CA THR A 139 -19.36 -1.78 1.43
C THR A 139 -18.69 -1.88 2.81
N TYR A 140 -19.34 -1.38 3.86
CA TYR A 140 -18.82 -1.52 5.23
C TYR A 140 -18.63 -2.98 5.63
N GLN A 141 -19.62 -3.84 5.37
CA GLN A 141 -19.53 -5.27 5.70
C GLN A 141 -18.41 -5.97 4.91
N ASN A 142 -18.26 -5.65 3.62
CA ASN A 142 -17.18 -6.20 2.80
C ASN A 142 -15.81 -5.73 3.29
N ASN A 143 -15.66 -4.44 3.59
CA ASN A 143 -14.42 -3.89 4.14
C ASN A 143 -14.08 -4.54 5.48
N LYS A 144 -15.06 -4.67 6.38
CA LYS A 144 -14.85 -5.34 7.68
C LYS A 144 -14.45 -6.81 7.52
N LYS A 145 -15.09 -7.52 6.59
CA LYS A 145 -14.72 -8.91 6.27
C LYS A 145 -13.31 -8.99 5.71
N GLN A 146 -12.92 -8.04 4.85
CA GLN A 146 -11.57 -7.95 4.29
C GLN A 146 -10.54 -7.59 5.37
N GLU A 147 -10.85 -6.68 6.29
CA GLU A 147 -10.01 -6.34 7.45
C GLU A 147 -9.84 -7.55 8.39
N GLU A 148 -10.92 -8.31 8.66
CA GLU A 148 -10.84 -9.54 9.46
C GLU A 148 -10.01 -10.62 8.77
N LEU A 149 -10.13 -10.77 7.44
CA LEU A 149 -9.33 -11.70 6.63
C LEU A 149 -7.85 -11.31 6.61
N THR A 150 -7.56 -10.01 6.49
CA THR A 150 -6.20 -9.47 6.36
C THR A 150 -5.51 -9.20 7.70
N LYS A 151 -6.21 -9.37 8.82
CA LYS A 151 -5.70 -9.10 10.18
C LYS A 151 -4.40 -9.84 10.52
N ASN A 152 -4.23 -11.05 9.96
CA ASN A 152 -3.06 -11.89 10.19
C ASN A 152 -2.09 -11.92 8.99
N TRP A 153 -2.31 -11.08 7.97
CA TRP A 153 -1.47 -11.06 6.79
C TRP A 153 -0.15 -10.36 7.07
N THR A 154 0.93 -10.88 6.49
CA THR A 154 2.26 -10.29 6.56
C THR A 154 2.44 -9.29 5.42
N SER A 155 3.46 -8.43 5.50
CA SER A 155 3.88 -7.56 4.39
C SER A 155 4.04 -8.35 3.08
N GLN A 156 4.61 -9.55 3.18
CA GLN A 156 4.79 -10.46 2.06
C GLN A 156 3.46 -10.88 1.42
N SER A 157 2.43 -11.22 2.22
CA SER A 157 1.12 -11.62 1.68
C SER A 157 0.47 -10.52 0.84
N PHE A 158 0.57 -9.25 1.29
CA PHE A 158 0.05 -8.11 0.52
C PHE A 158 0.83 -7.88 -0.77
N ARG A 159 2.16 -8.00 -0.71
CA ARG A 159 3.04 -7.90 -1.88
C ARG A 159 2.74 -9.00 -2.91
N ASP A 160 2.62 -10.24 -2.48
CA ASP A 160 2.34 -11.39 -3.36
C ASP A 160 0.96 -11.26 -4.02
N LEU A 161 -0.04 -10.76 -3.27
CA LEU A 161 -1.34 -10.43 -3.85
C LEU A 161 -1.20 -9.34 -4.92
N ALA A 162 -0.47 -8.26 -4.66
CA ALA A 162 -0.24 -7.19 -5.65
C ALA A 162 0.42 -7.72 -6.92
N LEU A 163 1.45 -8.57 -6.78
CA LEU A 163 2.15 -9.20 -7.91
C LEU A 163 1.22 -10.13 -8.70
N SER A 164 0.45 -10.98 -8.01
CA SER A 164 -0.49 -11.89 -8.66
C SER A 164 -1.60 -11.15 -9.40
N LEU A 165 -2.12 -10.06 -8.83
CA LEU A 165 -3.12 -9.20 -9.47
C LEU A 165 -2.54 -8.53 -10.72
N GLN A 166 -1.29 -8.06 -10.65
CA GLN A 166 -0.58 -7.47 -11.79
C GLN A 166 -0.37 -8.47 -12.93
N GLU A 167 -0.14 -9.75 -12.63
CA GLU A 167 -0.07 -10.82 -13.63
C GLU A 167 -1.45 -11.21 -14.19
N SER A 168 -2.50 -11.10 -13.38
CA SER A 168 -3.81 -11.67 -13.69
C SER A 168 -4.70 -10.84 -14.60
N ASN A 169 -4.65 -9.49 -14.61
CA ASN A 169 -5.61 -8.75 -15.45
C ASN A 169 -5.38 -7.24 -15.71
N SER A 170 -5.95 -6.84 -16.85
CA SER A 170 -5.83 -5.59 -17.61
C SER A 170 -6.87 -4.50 -17.28
N GLU A 171 -7.60 -4.61 -16.16
CA GLU A 171 -8.70 -3.70 -15.82
C GLU A 171 -8.25 -2.52 -14.94
N THR A 172 -8.67 -1.30 -15.30
CA THR A 172 -8.38 -0.05 -14.55
C THR A 172 -8.74 -0.11 -13.07
N LYS A 173 -9.80 -0.84 -12.71
CA LYS A 173 -10.23 -0.98 -11.30
C LYS A 173 -9.21 -1.76 -10.47
N ASN A 174 -8.53 -2.74 -11.07
CA ASN A 174 -7.50 -3.53 -10.40
C ASN A 174 -6.24 -2.70 -10.16
N LEU A 175 -5.95 -1.70 -11.00
CA LEU A 175 -4.73 -0.89 -10.89
C LEU A 175 -4.69 -0.03 -9.62
N ILE A 176 -5.84 0.49 -9.18
CA ILE A 176 -5.95 1.24 -7.92
C ILE A 176 -5.74 0.29 -6.74
N GLU A 177 -6.37 -0.88 -6.78
CA GLU A 177 -6.22 -1.90 -5.73
C GLU A 177 -4.76 -2.37 -5.60
N ILE A 178 -4.08 -2.64 -6.72
CA ILE A 178 -2.65 -2.99 -6.75
C ILE A 178 -1.79 -1.86 -6.13
N SER A 179 -2.05 -0.60 -6.49
CA SER A 179 -1.34 0.55 -5.93
C SER A 179 -1.53 0.65 -4.42
N ASP A 180 -2.75 0.44 -3.94
CA ASP A 180 -3.06 0.52 -2.51
C ASP A 180 -2.44 -0.65 -1.71
N LEU A 181 -2.37 -1.85 -2.30
CA LEU A 181 -1.63 -2.98 -1.72
C LEU A 181 -0.14 -2.65 -1.57
N TYR A 182 0.51 -2.11 -2.61
CA TYR A 182 1.91 -1.71 -2.52
C TYR A 182 2.14 -0.61 -1.48
N LYS A 183 1.29 0.42 -1.44
CA LYS A 183 1.35 1.47 -0.40
C LYS A 183 1.20 0.91 0.99
N LYS A 184 0.30 -0.08 1.18
CA LYS A 184 0.11 -0.73 2.47
C LYS A 184 1.40 -1.38 2.95
N VAL A 185 2.15 -2.03 2.06
CA VAL A 185 3.47 -2.61 2.39
C VAL A 185 4.50 -1.52 2.67
N ILE A 186 4.60 -0.49 1.84
CA ILE A 186 5.64 0.56 1.95
C ILE A 186 5.47 1.43 3.20
N PHE A 187 4.23 1.81 3.53
CA PHE A 187 3.93 2.74 4.63
C PHE A 187 3.33 2.05 5.86
N GLY A 188 3.15 0.73 5.80
CA GLY A 188 2.63 -0.07 6.92
C GLY A 188 3.67 -0.25 8.02
N GLU A 189 3.19 -0.40 9.26
CA GLU A 189 4.03 -0.84 10.36
C GLU A 189 4.06 -2.37 10.37
N TRP A 190 5.24 -2.94 10.18
CA TRP A 190 5.46 -4.39 10.13
C TRP A 190 6.40 -4.82 11.25
N ASP A 191 6.38 -6.12 11.55
CA ASP A 191 7.37 -6.75 12.42
C ASP A 191 8.79 -6.47 11.87
N LYS A 192 9.76 -6.23 12.76
CA LYS A 192 11.16 -5.95 12.41
C LYS A 192 11.79 -7.05 11.55
N ARG A 193 11.25 -8.26 11.65
CA ARG A 193 11.57 -9.42 10.80
C ARG A 193 11.43 -9.15 9.29
N TYR A 194 10.61 -8.19 8.89
CA TYR A 194 10.40 -7.80 7.49
C TYR A 194 11.04 -6.45 7.13
N SER A 195 12.03 -5.97 7.90
CA SER A 195 12.66 -4.67 7.62
C SER A 195 13.23 -4.59 6.20
N GLU A 196 13.09 -3.44 5.52
CA GLU A 196 13.53 -3.17 4.15
C GLU A 196 12.67 -3.78 3.03
N ILE A 197 11.63 -4.56 3.35
CA ILE A 197 10.64 -5.00 2.34
C ILE A 197 10.00 -3.82 1.60
N GLU A 198 9.89 -2.66 2.27
CA GLU A 198 9.43 -1.41 1.71
C GLU A 198 10.28 -0.93 0.52
N VAL A 199 11.58 -1.23 0.50
CA VAL A 199 12.50 -0.80 -0.58
C VAL A 199 12.25 -1.62 -1.84
N THR A 200 12.23 -2.95 -1.72
CA THR A 200 11.92 -3.87 -2.82
C THR A 200 10.51 -3.59 -3.36
N THR A 201 9.55 -3.38 -2.45
CA THR A 201 8.17 -3.09 -2.83
C THR A 201 8.02 -1.71 -3.49
N LEU A 202 8.81 -0.72 -3.07
CA LEU A 202 8.84 0.59 -3.73
C LEU A 202 9.43 0.51 -5.14
N HIS A 203 10.44 -0.34 -5.38
CA HIS A 203 10.97 -0.58 -6.73
C HIS A 203 9.91 -1.21 -7.63
N GLU A 204 9.14 -2.16 -7.10
CA GLU A 204 8.01 -2.81 -7.79
C GLU A 204 6.88 -1.83 -8.11
N LEU A 205 6.49 -1.01 -7.15
CA LEU A 205 5.51 0.06 -7.36
C LEU A 205 5.98 1.04 -8.43
N ASN A 206 7.25 1.43 -8.43
CA ASN A 206 7.82 2.32 -9.45
C ASN A 206 7.83 1.68 -10.85
N CYS A 207 8.12 0.39 -10.93
CA CYS A 207 8.01 -0.37 -12.18
C CYS A 207 6.55 -0.43 -12.67
N PHE A 208 5.62 -0.71 -11.76
CA PHE A 208 4.19 -0.75 -12.03
C PHE A 208 3.66 0.61 -12.52
N ILE A 209 3.99 1.71 -11.83
CA ILE A 209 3.63 3.07 -12.25
C ILE A 209 4.17 3.38 -13.64
N PHE A 210 5.42 3.01 -13.94
CA PHE A 210 5.99 3.21 -15.27
C PHE A 210 5.24 2.43 -16.36
N GLN A 211 4.90 1.17 -16.11
CA GLN A 211 4.15 0.34 -17.06
C GLN A 211 2.73 0.89 -17.34
N PHE A 212 2.09 1.49 -16.35
CA PHE A 212 0.70 1.97 -16.44
C PHE A 212 0.56 3.51 -16.38
N HIS A 213 1.64 4.25 -16.71
CA HIS A 213 1.79 5.71 -16.55
C HIS A 213 0.71 6.57 -17.25
N GLN A 214 -0.10 5.99 -18.15
CA GLN A 214 -1.20 6.71 -18.80
C GLN A 214 -2.38 7.03 -17.86
N GLN A 215 -2.42 6.51 -16.63
CA GLN A 215 -3.52 6.73 -15.69
C GLN A 215 -3.13 7.62 -14.50
N GLN A 216 -3.42 8.91 -14.60
CA GLN A 216 -3.11 9.93 -13.57
C GLN A 216 -3.68 9.62 -12.16
N GLN A 217 -4.70 8.75 -12.05
CA GLN A 217 -5.33 8.44 -10.77
C GLN A 217 -4.44 7.61 -9.82
N ILE A 218 -3.46 6.87 -10.34
CA ILE A 218 -2.56 5.99 -9.55
C ILE A 218 -1.55 6.82 -8.74
N LEU A 219 -1.17 8.00 -9.23
CA LEU A 219 -0.16 8.90 -8.66
C LEU A 219 -0.68 9.73 -7.48
N ASN A 220 -2.00 9.87 -7.35
CA ASN A 220 -2.61 10.58 -6.24
C ASN A 220 -2.23 9.85 -4.94
N SER A 221 -1.73 10.58 -3.93
CA SER A 221 -1.32 10.13 -2.57
C SER A 221 0.13 9.66 -2.35
N ILE A 222 0.99 9.54 -3.37
CA ILE A 222 2.41 9.18 -3.16
C ILE A 222 3.28 10.44 -3.28
N ASP A 223 4.23 10.61 -2.36
CA ASP A 223 5.22 11.69 -2.46
C ASP A 223 6.06 11.54 -3.73
N ASN A 224 6.10 12.59 -4.57
CA ASN A 224 6.87 12.61 -5.82
C ASN A 224 8.34 12.22 -5.66
N ARG A 225 8.92 12.39 -4.46
CA ARG A 225 10.31 11.98 -4.16
C ARG A 225 10.52 10.46 -4.19
N LEU A 226 9.46 9.68 -3.95
CA LEU A 226 9.49 8.22 -3.96
C LEU A 226 9.21 7.64 -5.35
N ILE A 227 8.75 8.47 -6.28
CA ILE A 227 8.37 8.06 -7.63
C ILE A 227 9.56 8.25 -8.57
N ARG A 228 10.26 7.15 -8.87
CA ARG A 228 11.40 7.17 -9.79
C ARG A 228 11.48 5.87 -10.57
N HIS A 229 11.52 5.99 -11.90
CA HIS A 229 11.79 4.85 -12.77
C HIS A 229 13.25 4.42 -12.64
N LEU A 230 13.46 3.18 -12.15
CA LEU A 230 14.77 2.60 -11.86
C LEU A 230 14.95 1.28 -12.63
N PRO A 231 15.10 1.33 -13.97
CA PRO A 231 15.28 0.12 -14.76
C PRO A 231 16.65 -0.52 -14.49
N VAL A 232 16.70 -1.85 -14.50
CA VAL A 232 17.92 -2.64 -14.31
C VAL A 232 18.00 -3.77 -15.35
N ASP A 233 19.21 -4.14 -15.76
CA ASP A 233 19.41 -5.19 -16.77
C ASP A 233 19.16 -6.59 -16.22
N LEU A 234 19.49 -6.84 -14.94
CA LEU A 234 19.22 -8.11 -14.27
C LEU A 234 18.77 -7.85 -12.83
N ARG A 235 17.64 -8.46 -12.48
CA ARG A 235 17.07 -8.51 -11.13
C ARG A 235 16.74 -9.96 -10.78
N ILE A 236 17.22 -10.45 -9.65
CA ILE A 236 16.96 -11.79 -9.16
C ILE A 236 16.32 -11.66 -7.79
N VAL A 237 15.14 -12.24 -7.60
CA VAL A 237 14.41 -12.21 -6.33
C VAL A 237 14.14 -13.63 -5.90
N MET A 238 14.67 -14.02 -4.75
CA MET A 238 14.49 -15.34 -4.16
C MET A 238 13.49 -15.27 -3.00
N VAL A 239 12.44 -16.09 -3.05
CA VAL A 239 11.42 -16.23 -2.00
C VAL A 239 11.29 -17.69 -1.59
N TRP A 240 10.81 -17.95 -0.37
CA TRP A 240 10.61 -19.32 0.14
C TRP A 240 9.31 -19.46 0.93
N ASP A 241 8.83 -20.70 1.06
CA ASP A 241 7.51 -21.06 1.60
C ASP A 241 7.50 -21.40 3.11
N THR A 242 8.66 -21.39 3.76
CA THR A 242 8.82 -21.80 5.16
C THR A 242 9.17 -20.62 6.07
N ASN A 243 8.55 -20.56 7.24
CA ASN A 243 8.85 -19.53 8.22
C ASN A 243 10.10 -19.91 9.02
N ASP A 244 10.85 -18.92 9.51
CA ASP A 244 12.02 -19.09 10.38
C ASP A 244 13.13 -19.98 9.77
N THR A 245 13.25 -19.95 8.45
CA THR A 245 14.35 -20.56 7.69
C THR A 245 15.26 -19.49 7.13
N ASP A 246 16.57 -19.73 7.25
CA ASP A 246 17.62 -18.84 6.79
C ASP A 246 18.16 -19.35 5.44
N VAL A 247 17.80 -18.65 4.38
CA VAL A 247 18.14 -19.00 2.99
C VAL A 247 18.83 -17.79 2.35
N ASP A 248 20.15 -17.90 2.18
CA ASP A 248 20.93 -16.83 1.57
C ASP A 248 20.99 -16.98 0.04
N LEU A 249 20.75 -15.89 -0.65
CA LEU A 249 20.98 -15.71 -2.08
C LEU A 249 22.45 -15.39 -2.32
N HIS A 250 23.06 -16.19 -3.17
CA HIS A 250 24.42 -16.01 -3.63
C HIS A 250 24.41 -15.86 -5.16
N VAL A 251 25.07 -14.83 -5.68
CA VAL A 251 25.19 -14.61 -7.13
C VAL A 251 26.66 -14.51 -7.49
N ILE A 252 27.16 -15.48 -8.25
CA ILE A 252 28.50 -15.40 -8.85
C ILE A 252 28.39 -14.71 -10.19
N GLU A 253 29.14 -13.64 -10.34
CA GLU A 253 29.16 -12.78 -11.50
C GLU A 253 30.14 -13.28 -12.57
N PRO A 254 30.03 -12.81 -13.83
CA PRO A 254 30.89 -13.24 -14.93
C PRO A 254 32.40 -13.08 -14.71
N ILE A 255 32.79 -12.13 -13.86
CA ILE A 255 34.19 -11.88 -13.51
C ILE A 255 34.71 -12.82 -12.40
N GLY A 256 33.86 -13.71 -11.88
CA GLY A 256 34.18 -14.66 -10.82
C GLY A 256 33.98 -14.12 -9.40
N GLU A 257 33.53 -12.87 -9.25
CA GLU A 257 33.19 -12.28 -7.96
C GLU A 257 31.83 -12.78 -7.46
N GLU A 258 31.68 -13.00 -6.15
CA GLU A 258 30.46 -13.53 -5.54
C GLU A 258 29.77 -12.46 -4.70
N CYS A 259 28.52 -12.12 -5.03
CA CYS A 259 27.66 -11.21 -4.29
C CYS A 259 26.76 -11.99 -3.33
N TYR A 260 26.79 -11.65 -2.04
CA TYR A 260 26.01 -12.29 -0.98
C TYR A 260 25.96 -11.39 0.27
N TYR A 261 25.25 -11.80 1.33
CA TYR A 261 24.97 -10.92 2.48
C TYR A 261 26.19 -10.23 3.11
N SER A 262 27.38 -10.85 3.11
CA SER A 262 28.59 -10.22 3.68
C SER A 262 29.39 -9.41 2.67
N HIS A 263 29.18 -9.66 1.37
CA HIS A 263 29.78 -8.93 0.25
C HIS A 263 28.69 -8.34 -0.64
N LYS A 264 28.04 -7.28 -0.15
CA LYS A 264 26.79 -6.78 -0.73
C LYS A 264 26.93 -5.95 -2.00
N ASN A 265 28.14 -5.46 -2.29
CA ASN A 265 28.43 -4.61 -3.44
C ASN A 265 29.65 -5.16 -4.18
N THR A 266 29.48 -5.49 -5.45
CA THR A 266 30.55 -6.05 -6.29
C THR A 266 31.19 -5.02 -7.20
N ALA A 267 32.34 -5.36 -7.79
CA ALA A 267 33.07 -4.47 -8.69
C ALA A 267 32.30 -4.12 -9.98
N ILE A 268 31.39 -4.98 -10.45
CA ILE A 268 30.55 -4.66 -11.61
C ILE A 268 29.28 -3.87 -11.25
N GLY A 269 29.10 -3.55 -9.96
CA GLY A 269 27.94 -2.83 -9.47
C GLY A 269 26.71 -3.70 -9.24
N GLY A 270 26.92 -5.00 -9.04
CA GLY A 270 25.90 -5.88 -8.45
C GLY A 270 25.68 -5.51 -6.99
N MET A 271 24.42 -5.53 -6.57
CA MET A 271 23.99 -5.20 -5.22
C MET A 271 23.02 -6.26 -4.71
N ILE A 272 23.17 -6.68 -3.47
CA ILE A 272 22.19 -7.55 -2.81
C ILE A 272 21.47 -6.81 -1.67
N SER A 273 20.20 -7.14 -1.45
CA SER A 273 19.39 -6.62 -0.35
C SER A 273 20.00 -6.97 1.01
N ARG A 274 19.47 -6.41 2.11
CA ARG A 274 19.77 -6.99 3.41
C ARG A 274 19.33 -8.45 3.48
N ASP A 275 20.05 -9.15 4.31
CA ASP A 275 19.82 -10.52 4.72
C ASP A 275 18.58 -10.59 5.62
N PHE A 276 17.64 -11.44 5.22
CA PHE A 276 16.40 -11.70 5.95
C PHE A 276 16.55 -12.93 6.87
N THR A 277 17.42 -12.82 7.87
CA THR A 277 17.69 -13.88 8.88
C THR A 277 16.48 -14.40 9.69
N GLN A 278 15.37 -13.66 9.75
CA GLN A 278 14.19 -14.02 10.55
C GLN A 278 12.90 -13.70 9.79
N GLY A 279 12.31 -14.70 9.13
CA GLY A 279 10.98 -14.57 8.52
C GLY A 279 10.88 -15.19 7.13
N TYR A 280 9.95 -14.68 6.33
CA TYR A 280 9.82 -15.00 4.91
C TYR A 280 10.59 -13.92 4.13
N GLY A 281 11.68 -14.29 3.47
CA GLY A 281 12.38 -13.38 2.56
C GLY A 281 11.48 -12.99 1.38
N PRO A 282 11.79 -11.85 0.76
CA PRO A 282 12.63 -11.97 -0.42
C PRO A 282 14.07 -11.53 -0.19
N GLU A 283 15.03 -12.29 -0.71
CA GLU A 283 16.36 -11.75 -0.99
C GLU A 283 16.45 -11.31 -2.44
N GLU A 284 17.03 -10.13 -2.68
CA GLU A 284 17.05 -9.49 -3.97
C GLU A 284 18.47 -9.12 -4.38
N TYR A 285 18.87 -9.57 -5.57
CA TYR A 285 20.08 -9.12 -6.25
C TYR A 285 19.72 -8.25 -7.46
N LEU A 286 20.42 -7.13 -7.64
CA LEU A 286 20.22 -6.16 -8.70
C LEU A 286 21.55 -5.79 -9.34
N VAL A 287 21.59 -5.73 -10.67
CA VAL A 287 22.67 -5.06 -11.39
C VAL A 287 22.08 -4.17 -12.48
N ARG A 288 22.40 -2.88 -12.41
CA ARG A 288 21.81 -1.89 -13.32
C ARG A 288 22.30 -2.06 -14.76
N LYS A 289 23.61 -2.29 -14.94
CA LYS A 289 24.24 -2.54 -16.24
C LYS A 289 24.98 -3.87 -16.18
N ALA A 290 24.34 -4.93 -16.67
CA ALA A 290 24.89 -6.28 -16.55
C ALA A 290 26.11 -6.45 -17.47
N VAL A 291 27.22 -6.93 -16.92
CA VAL A 291 28.38 -7.36 -17.71
C VAL A 291 28.03 -8.64 -18.47
N LYS A 292 28.50 -8.73 -19.72
CA LYS A 292 28.29 -9.91 -20.57
C LYS A 292 28.96 -11.13 -19.95
N GLY A 293 28.20 -12.22 -19.88
CA GLY A 293 28.66 -13.52 -19.39
C GLY A 293 27.57 -14.26 -18.63
N THR A 294 27.99 -15.25 -17.87
CA THR A 294 27.10 -16.12 -17.10
C THR A 294 27.11 -15.73 -15.63
N TYR A 295 25.93 -15.46 -15.10
CA TYR A 295 25.68 -15.29 -13.67
C TYR A 295 25.21 -16.63 -13.11
N ILE A 296 25.83 -17.12 -12.04
CA ILE A 296 25.43 -18.36 -11.38
C ILE A 296 24.67 -17.99 -10.12
N VAL A 297 23.39 -18.38 -10.06
CA VAL A 297 22.53 -18.12 -8.91
C VAL A 297 22.55 -19.34 -8.01
N ARG A 298 22.83 -19.12 -6.73
CA ARG A 298 22.94 -20.14 -5.71
C ARG A 298 22.04 -19.80 -4.54
N ALA A 299 21.50 -20.84 -3.91
CA ALA A 299 20.82 -20.74 -2.63
C ALA A 299 21.65 -21.48 -1.60
N LYS A 300 21.94 -20.84 -0.47
CA LYS A 300 22.63 -21.46 0.66
C LYS A 300 21.66 -21.60 1.82
N TYR A 301 21.36 -22.85 2.19
CA TYR A 301 20.38 -23.15 3.22
C TYR A 301 21.05 -23.38 4.57
N PHE A 302 20.80 -22.49 5.53
CA PHE A 302 21.22 -22.66 6.92
C PHE A 302 20.09 -23.33 7.69
N ALA A 303 20.19 -24.66 7.83
CA ALA A 303 19.23 -25.42 8.60
C ALA A 303 19.25 -24.96 10.07
N ASN A 304 18.16 -24.33 10.53
CA ASN A 304 18.01 -24.01 11.94
C ASN A 304 17.91 -25.29 12.78
N HIS A 305 18.52 -25.28 13.97
CA HIS A 305 18.60 -26.39 14.93
C HIS A 305 17.25 -26.90 15.49
N GLN A 306 16.13 -26.38 15.01
CA GLN A 306 14.83 -26.94 15.35
C GLN A 306 14.54 -28.09 14.38
N GLN A 307 14.59 -29.33 14.90
CA GLN A 307 13.92 -30.47 14.29
C GLN A 307 12.42 -30.17 14.20
N SER A 308 12.02 -29.37 13.22
CA SER A 308 10.63 -29.13 12.93
C SER A 308 10.15 -30.28 12.05
N LEU A 309 9.04 -30.89 12.45
CA LEU A 309 8.28 -31.88 11.67
C LEU A 309 7.70 -31.30 10.35
N ILE A 310 8.17 -30.12 9.93
CA ILE A 310 7.70 -29.34 8.80
C ILE A 310 8.50 -29.81 7.59
N GLY A 311 7.80 -30.12 6.49
CA GLY A 311 8.41 -30.68 5.29
C GLY A 311 9.50 -29.79 4.68
N THR A 312 10.18 -30.34 3.68
CA THR A 312 11.15 -29.66 2.80
C THR A 312 10.72 -28.23 2.40
N THR A 313 11.63 -27.26 2.53
CA THR A 313 11.47 -25.89 2.02
C THR A 313 11.46 -25.86 0.49
N THR A 314 10.53 -25.11 -0.08
CA THR A 314 10.52 -24.76 -1.50
C THR A 314 11.00 -23.33 -1.69
N ILE A 315 11.99 -23.16 -2.56
CA ILE A 315 12.47 -21.86 -3.01
C ILE A 315 11.89 -21.58 -4.39
N MET A 316 11.45 -20.35 -4.60
CA MET A 316 11.16 -19.80 -5.92
C MET A 316 12.11 -18.64 -6.20
N VAL A 317 12.85 -18.73 -7.31
CA VAL A 317 13.73 -17.66 -7.78
C VAL A 317 13.10 -17.03 -9.02
N HIS A 318 12.72 -15.78 -8.89
CA HIS A 318 12.24 -14.94 -9.98
C HIS A 318 13.40 -14.20 -10.61
N ILE A 319 13.64 -14.45 -11.90
CA ILE A 319 14.73 -13.88 -12.66
C ILE A 319 14.12 -12.93 -13.68
N TYR A 320 14.46 -11.65 -13.56
CA TYR A 320 14.01 -10.61 -14.46
C TYR A 320 15.19 -10.09 -15.28
N LYS A 321 15.09 -10.17 -16.60
CA LYS A 321 15.98 -9.46 -17.53
C LYS A 321 15.31 -8.18 -18.00
N TYR A 322 16.06 -7.10 -18.12
CA TYR A 322 15.57 -5.78 -18.54
C TYR A 322 14.38 -5.31 -17.67
N TYR A 323 14.48 -5.49 -16.35
CA TYR A 323 13.41 -5.15 -15.42
C TYR A 323 13.09 -3.65 -15.47
N GLY A 324 11.79 -3.33 -15.54
CA GLY A 324 11.30 -1.97 -15.73
C GLY A 324 11.42 -1.44 -17.15
N GLN A 325 11.89 -2.23 -18.12
CA GLN A 325 11.95 -1.85 -19.54
C GLN A 325 10.78 -2.46 -20.32
N SER A 326 10.54 -1.98 -21.54
CA SER A 326 9.45 -2.50 -22.40
C SER A 326 9.68 -3.94 -22.87
N ASN A 327 10.94 -4.38 -22.93
CA ASN A 327 11.38 -5.72 -23.30
C ASN A 327 11.67 -6.61 -22.07
N GLN A 328 11.08 -6.30 -20.91
CA GLN A 328 11.25 -7.09 -19.70
C GLN A 328 10.92 -8.57 -19.93
N GLN A 329 11.80 -9.46 -19.49
CA GLN A 329 11.58 -10.90 -19.49
C GLN A 329 11.57 -11.42 -18.05
N LYS A 330 10.69 -12.36 -17.75
CA LYS A 330 10.59 -13.02 -16.43
C LYS A 330 10.71 -14.53 -16.62
N GLU A 331 11.60 -15.14 -15.86
CA GLU A 331 11.73 -16.59 -15.70
C GLU A 331 11.56 -16.92 -14.22
N ILE A 332 10.95 -18.06 -13.91
CA ILE A 332 10.75 -18.52 -12.53
C ILE A 332 11.29 -19.93 -12.42
N VAL A 333 12.25 -20.11 -11.51
CA VAL A 333 12.83 -21.42 -11.19
C VAL A 333 12.34 -21.82 -9.81
N THR A 334 11.73 -23.00 -9.68
CA THR A 334 11.27 -23.54 -8.41
C THR A 334 12.12 -24.74 -8.04
N LEU A 335 12.66 -24.75 -6.82
CA LEU A 335 13.53 -25.80 -6.32
C LEU A 335 13.10 -26.22 -4.92
N ARG A 336 13.05 -27.52 -4.67
CA ARG A 336 12.73 -28.11 -3.37
C ARG A 336 14.01 -28.52 -2.67
N LEU A 337 14.27 -27.94 -1.50
CA LEU A 337 15.47 -28.22 -0.70
C LEU A 337 15.31 -29.52 0.08
N SER A 338 16.31 -30.41 -0.05
CA SER A 338 16.36 -31.71 0.65
C SER A 338 17.56 -31.73 1.61
N SER A 339 17.33 -31.39 2.89
CA SER A 339 18.26 -31.51 4.06
C SER A 339 19.69 -30.92 4.00
N ASN A 340 19.91 -29.96 4.93
CA ASN A 340 21.12 -29.46 5.62
C ASN A 340 22.33 -28.90 4.85
N GLN A 341 22.60 -27.60 5.06
CA GLN A 341 23.89 -26.90 4.89
C GLN A 341 24.58 -27.11 3.53
N GLU A 342 23.81 -27.26 2.46
CA GLU A 342 24.33 -27.33 1.11
C GLU A 342 24.06 -26.01 0.37
N THR A 343 25.09 -25.52 -0.32
CA THR A 343 24.94 -24.49 -1.34
C THR A 343 24.53 -25.18 -2.64
N ILE A 344 23.36 -24.83 -3.16
CA ILE A 344 22.79 -25.45 -4.35
C ILE A 344 22.80 -24.42 -5.49
N ASP A 345 23.40 -24.80 -6.62
CA ASP A 345 23.29 -24.06 -7.87
C ASP A 345 21.84 -24.14 -8.37
N VAL A 346 21.12 -23.01 -8.32
CA VAL A 346 19.70 -22.93 -8.74
C VAL A 346 19.60 -22.83 -10.25
N CYS A 347 20.33 -21.89 -10.84
CA CYS A 347 20.31 -21.66 -12.29
C CYS A 347 21.51 -20.86 -12.78
N LYS A 348 21.71 -20.85 -14.09
CA LYS A 348 22.70 -20.01 -14.78
C LYS A 348 21.97 -19.02 -15.69
N VAL A 349 22.24 -17.73 -15.51
CA VAL A 349 21.63 -16.65 -16.31
C VAL A 349 22.68 -16.08 -17.26
N ASN A 350 22.45 -16.20 -18.55
CA ASN A 350 23.30 -15.56 -19.56
C ASN A 350 22.78 -14.16 -19.88
N SER A 351 23.68 -13.16 -19.82
CA SER A 351 23.38 -11.77 -20.16
C SER A 351 23.45 -11.48 -21.68
N ASN A 352 23.49 -12.51 -22.53
CA ASN A 352 23.50 -12.36 -23.99
C ASN A 352 22.16 -12.80 -24.57
N ASP A 353 21.35 -11.82 -24.97
CA ASP A 353 20.53 -11.84 -26.18
C ASP A 353 20.30 -10.38 -26.62
N ASP A 354 21.37 -9.72 -27.06
CA ASP A 354 21.20 -8.62 -28.01
C ASP A 354 20.81 -9.25 -29.35
N ILE A 355 19.60 -8.93 -29.81
CA ILE A 355 19.09 -9.23 -31.14
C ILE A 355 20.19 -8.97 -32.17
N GLN A 356 20.59 -10.03 -32.88
CA GLN A 356 21.35 -9.91 -34.12
C GLN A 356 20.52 -9.10 -35.12
N GLN A 357 20.85 -7.83 -35.30
CA GLN A 357 20.86 -7.24 -36.63
C GLN A 357 22.31 -7.05 -37.03
N ILE A 358 22.83 -8.11 -37.64
CA ILE A 358 24.11 -8.12 -38.34
C ILE A 358 23.95 -7.20 -39.56
N SER A 359 24.50 -5.99 -39.49
CA SER A 359 25.05 -5.34 -40.68
C SER A 359 26.56 -5.45 -40.60
N ASN A 360 27.10 -6.33 -41.45
CA ASN A 360 28.52 -6.58 -41.64
C ASN A 360 29.31 -5.28 -41.80
N ASN A 361 30.43 -5.16 -41.10
CA ASN A 361 31.71 -4.86 -41.76
C ASN A 361 32.91 -5.12 -40.85
N THR A 362 33.93 -5.63 -41.53
CA THR A 362 35.25 -6.10 -41.11
C THR A 362 36.16 -4.97 -40.61
N VAL A 363 37.20 -5.34 -39.82
CA VAL A 363 38.64 -5.12 -40.11
C VAL A 363 39.50 -5.06 -38.81
N THR A 364 40.31 -6.12 -38.66
CA THR A 364 41.71 -6.31 -38.19
C THR A 364 42.32 -5.70 -36.90
N ASN A 365 42.94 -6.62 -36.15
CA ASN A 365 44.32 -6.70 -35.59
C ASN A 365 44.90 -5.67 -34.57
N ASN A 366 45.33 -6.28 -33.45
CA ASN A 366 46.56 -6.09 -32.65
C ASN A 366 46.94 -4.71 -32.12
N GLN A 367 47.03 -4.58 -30.79
CA GLN A 367 48.29 -4.43 -30.03
C GLN A 367 48.03 -4.35 -28.51
N ASN A 368 48.85 -5.05 -27.72
CA ASN A 368 48.95 -4.92 -26.26
C ASN A 368 49.27 -3.48 -25.86
N LEU A 369 48.53 -2.91 -24.91
CA LEU A 369 48.96 -1.80 -24.03
C LEU A 369 48.06 -1.82 -22.79
N ASN A 370 48.67 -1.79 -21.59
CA ASN A 370 48.01 -1.72 -20.29
C ASN A 370 46.78 -0.79 -20.30
N THR A 371 45.59 -1.38 -20.28
CA THR A 371 44.33 -0.62 -20.20
C THR A 371 44.05 -0.30 -18.74
N ASN A 372 44.58 0.82 -18.24
CA ASN A 372 44.05 1.42 -17.02
C ASN A 372 42.61 1.81 -17.29
N ILE A 373 41.67 1.14 -16.62
CA ILE A 373 40.22 1.32 -16.79
C ILE A 373 39.69 1.88 -15.47
N HIS A 374 39.17 3.10 -15.51
CA HIS A 374 38.58 3.74 -14.33
C HIS A 374 37.11 3.35 -14.21
N LEU A 375 36.86 2.29 -13.45
CA LEU A 375 35.52 1.75 -13.18
C LEU A 375 34.65 2.76 -12.44
N HIS A 376 33.35 2.77 -12.72
CA HIS A 376 32.34 3.69 -12.16
C HIS A 376 32.51 5.19 -12.51
N VAL A 377 33.39 5.56 -13.44
CA VAL A 377 33.59 6.95 -13.88
C VAL A 377 33.11 7.12 -15.32
N THR A 378 32.26 8.12 -15.55
CA THR A 378 31.75 8.50 -16.86
C THR A 378 32.45 9.75 -17.34
N CYS A 379 32.82 9.82 -18.62
CA CYS A 379 33.33 11.04 -19.23
C CYS A 379 32.18 12.01 -19.51
N ASP A 380 32.19 13.21 -18.92
CA ASP A 380 31.16 14.24 -19.14
C ASP A 380 31.19 14.87 -20.53
N GLY A 381 32.24 14.61 -21.32
CA GLY A 381 32.40 15.15 -22.67
C GLY A 381 31.90 14.24 -23.80
N CYS A 382 31.77 12.92 -23.55
CA CYS A 382 31.37 11.94 -24.57
C CYS A 382 30.54 10.78 -24.03
N ASP A 383 30.14 10.83 -22.76
CA ASP A 383 29.35 9.81 -22.05
C ASP A 383 29.99 8.41 -22.00
N MET A 384 31.27 8.30 -22.35
CA MET A 384 32.02 7.05 -22.28
C MET A 384 32.16 6.62 -20.81
N SER A 385 31.70 5.40 -20.50
CA SER A 385 31.83 4.76 -19.19
C SER A 385 32.05 3.26 -19.36
N PRO A 386 33.02 2.63 -18.67
CA PRO A 386 34.06 3.27 -17.87
C PRO A 386 35.08 4.02 -18.74
N ILE A 387 35.75 5.04 -18.20
CA ILE A 387 36.84 5.73 -18.90
C ILE A 387 37.99 4.74 -19.12
N LYS A 388 38.35 4.52 -20.40
CA LYS A 388 39.49 3.68 -20.82
C LYS A 388 40.70 4.58 -21.11
N GLY A 389 41.84 4.29 -20.48
CA GLY A 389 43.03 5.14 -20.51
C GLY A 389 43.02 6.21 -19.43
N ASP A 390 43.86 7.23 -19.55
CA ASP A 390 44.01 8.29 -18.55
C ASP A 390 42.67 9.01 -18.27
N ARG A 391 42.30 9.08 -16.99
CA ARG A 391 41.17 9.88 -16.49
C ARG A 391 41.65 11.28 -16.12
N TYR A 392 40.90 12.30 -16.54
CA TYR A 392 41.20 13.70 -16.23
C TYR A 392 40.08 14.27 -15.37
N LYS A 393 40.33 14.39 -14.06
CA LYS A 393 39.36 14.96 -13.12
C LYS A 393 39.53 16.46 -12.98
N CYS A 394 38.44 17.22 -13.04
CA CYS A 394 38.46 18.64 -12.75
C CYS A 394 38.76 18.87 -11.26
N LEU A 395 39.79 19.67 -10.96
CA LEU A 395 40.13 20.00 -9.57
C LEU A 395 39.21 21.06 -8.94
N PHE A 396 38.33 21.66 -9.74
CA PHE A 396 37.50 22.80 -9.34
C PHE A 396 36.02 22.49 -9.40
N CYS A 397 35.61 21.65 -10.35
CA CYS A 397 34.21 21.26 -10.51
C CYS A 397 33.97 19.89 -9.89
N PRO A 398 32.91 19.77 -9.07
CA PRO A 398 32.52 18.50 -8.47
C PRO A 398 32.07 17.53 -9.57
N ASP A 399 32.53 16.29 -9.46
CA ASP A 399 32.12 15.17 -10.33
C ASP A 399 32.31 15.34 -11.82
N ILE A 400 33.23 16.21 -12.24
CA ILE A 400 33.58 16.36 -13.66
C ILE A 400 34.83 15.57 -14.00
N ASP A 401 34.67 14.62 -14.91
CA ASP A 401 35.67 13.67 -15.36
C ASP A 401 35.70 13.64 -16.90
N PHE A 402 36.90 13.73 -17.47
CA PHE A 402 37.11 13.63 -18.92
C PHE A 402 38.01 12.44 -19.25
N CYS A 403 37.72 11.76 -20.34
CA CYS A 403 38.65 10.80 -20.92
C CYS A 403 39.77 11.54 -21.69
N GLN A 404 40.86 10.82 -21.95
CA GLN A 404 42.02 11.33 -22.69
C GLN A 404 41.66 11.99 -24.03
N SER A 405 40.69 11.44 -24.77
CA SER A 405 40.25 12.00 -26.06
C SER A 405 39.42 13.28 -25.91
N CYS A 406 38.57 13.39 -24.89
CA CYS A 406 37.84 14.62 -24.62
C CYS A 406 38.75 15.76 -24.15
N LYS A 407 39.79 15.43 -23.37
CA LYS A 407 40.82 16.39 -22.95
C LYS A 407 41.63 16.92 -24.14
N SER A 408 42.01 16.08 -25.10
CA SER A 408 42.84 16.50 -26.24
C SER A 408 42.11 17.39 -27.23
N ILE A 409 40.78 17.25 -27.36
CA ILE A 409 39.94 18.05 -28.27
C ILE A 409 39.54 19.40 -27.64
N SER A 410 40.01 19.73 -26.42
CA SER A 410 39.59 20.92 -25.66
C SER A 410 38.06 21.04 -25.51
N ARG A 411 37.34 19.91 -25.47
CA ARG A 411 35.92 19.86 -25.06
C ARG A 411 35.75 20.01 -23.54
N THR A 412 36.65 20.75 -22.89
CA THR A 412 36.72 20.93 -21.44
C THR A 412 35.75 21.99 -20.92
N ASN A 413 34.99 22.64 -21.81
CA ASN A 413 33.93 23.59 -21.44
C ASN A 413 32.66 22.83 -21.09
N HIS A 414 32.51 22.51 -19.81
CA HIS A 414 31.37 21.77 -19.25
C HIS A 414 30.27 22.69 -18.69
N ASN A 415 30.35 24.01 -18.90
CA ASN A 415 29.25 24.92 -18.61
C ASN A 415 29.36 26.24 -19.39
N SER A 416 28.25 26.75 -19.94
CA SER A 416 28.19 28.02 -20.70
C SER A 416 28.37 29.29 -19.85
N ASN A 417 28.50 29.15 -18.53
CA ASN A 417 28.60 30.25 -17.56
C ASN A 417 29.96 30.39 -16.86
N HIS A 418 31.01 29.66 -17.27
CA HIS A 418 32.34 29.78 -16.66
C HIS A 418 33.44 29.94 -17.72
N GLN A 419 34.11 31.10 -17.72
CA GLN A 419 35.04 31.54 -18.78
C GLN A 419 36.51 31.15 -18.50
N TYR A 420 36.78 30.23 -17.57
CA TYR A 420 38.13 29.90 -17.12
C TYR A 420 38.45 28.41 -17.31
N ASN A 421 39.61 28.13 -17.90
CA ASN A 421 40.16 26.78 -18.00
C ASN A 421 40.48 26.25 -16.59
N HIS A 422 39.74 25.25 -16.12
CA HIS A 422 40.04 24.58 -14.87
C HIS A 422 41.20 23.57 -15.06
N PRO A 423 42.22 23.59 -14.18
CA PRO A 423 43.23 22.54 -14.09
C PRO A 423 42.60 21.15 -13.93
N LEU A 424 43.05 20.21 -14.76
CA LEU A 424 42.65 18.80 -14.71
C LEU A 424 43.77 17.97 -14.09
N LEU A 425 43.44 17.14 -13.10
CA LEU A 425 44.33 16.11 -12.56
C LEU A 425 44.27 14.88 -13.47
N CYS A 426 45.42 14.48 -14.03
CA CYS A 426 45.54 13.22 -14.75
C CYS A 426 45.73 12.09 -13.72
N ILE A 427 44.74 11.22 -13.63
CA ILE A 427 44.71 10.03 -12.80
C ILE A 427 45.01 8.88 -13.76
N LYS A 428 46.19 8.28 -13.61
CA LYS A 428 46.63 7.18 -14.48
C LYS A 428 46.23 5.84 -13.92
N ASP A 429 46.40 5.63 -12.63
CA ASP A 429 46.07 4.38 -11.96
C ASP A 429 44.58 4.36 -11.57
N SER A 430 43.87 3.27 -11.88
CA SER A 430 42.46 3.12 -11.55
C SER A 430 42.19 2.94 -10.06
N SER A 431 43.20 2.56 -9.29
CA SER A 431 43.16 2.44 -7.83
C SER A 431 43.34 3.79 -7.11
N GLU A 432 43.82 4.83 -7.81
CA GLU A 432 43.92 6.18 -7.29
C GLU A 432 42.61 6.95 -7.52
N TYR A 433 42.06 7.55 -6.46
CA TYR A 433 40.78 8.26 -6.48
C TYR A 433 39.56 7.44 -7.00
N PRO A 434 39.31 6.23 -6.44
CA PRO A 434 38.03 5.55 -6.62
C PRO A 434 36.93 6.48 -6.11
N LYS A 435 35.88 6.67 -6.90
CA LYS A 435 34.77 7.63 -6.72
C LYS A 435 34.55 7.99 -5.25
N SER A 436 35.09 9.11 -4.77
CA SER A 436 35.15 9.34 -3.32
C SER A 436 33.74 9.60 -2.78
N ASP A 437 33.27 8.76 -1.86
CA ASP A 437 32.02 8.97 -1.12
C ASP A 437 31.99 10.30 -0.35
N TYR A 438 33.18 10.82 -0.02
CA TYR A 438 33.37 12.15 0.56
C TYR A 438 32.73 13.23 -0.33
N LEU A 439 33.08 13.32 -1.62
CA LEU A 439 32.61 14.37 -2.53
C LEU A 439 31.11 14.28 -2.91
N ASN A 440 30.50 13.09 -2.88
CA ASN A 440 29.04 12.94 -3.11
C ASN A 440 28.20 13.72 -2.07
N ASN A 441 28.73 13.91 -0.86
CA ASN A 441 28.05 14.65 0.21
C ASN A 441 28.26 16.18 0.14
N HIS A 442 29.26 16.63 -0.61
CA HIS A 442 29.70 18.03 -0.62
C HIS A 442 28.73 18.94 -1.41
N ASN A 443 27.98 18.36 -2.36
CA ASN A 443 26.91 19.05 -3.10
C ASN A 443 25.65 19.36 -2.25
N LYS A 444 25.53 18.84 -1.02
CA LYS A 444 24.37 19.10 -0.13
C LYS A 444 24.61 20.17 0.94
N ILE A 445 25.87 20.53 1.21
CA ILE A 445 26.22 21.47 2.29
C ILE A 445 26.35 22.88 1.72
N ASN A 446 25.43 23.77 2.08
CA ASN A 446 25.42 25.15 1.59
C ASN A 446 25.35 26.13 2.76
N HIS A 447 26.43 26.86 3.03
CA HIS A 447 26.48 27.92 4.04
C HIS A 447 26.03 29.26 3.45
N LYS A 448 24.74 29.36 3.12
CA LYS A 448 24.08 30.49 2.41
C LYS A 448 24.52 31.90 2.84
N ASN A 449 24.77 32.10 4.14
CA ASN A 449 25.08 33.41 4.70
C ASN A 449 26.59 33.68 4.91
N ASN A 450 27.46 32.74 4.56
CA ASN A 450 28.89 32.84 4.84
C ASN A 450 29.68 32.99 3.54
N GLN A 451 30.65 33.90 3.56
CA GLN A 451 31.57 34.17 2.45
C GLN A 451 32.98 33.75 2.87
N CYS A 452 33.72 33.11 1.98
CA CYS A 452 35.13 32.85 2.21
C CYS A 452 35.89 34.18 2.16
N ASN A 453 36.63 34.51 3.23
CA ASN A 453 37.35 35.77 3.31
C ASN A 453 38.56 35.85 2.36
N SER A 454 39.12 34.71 1.93
CA SER A 454 40.30 34.70 1.04
C SER A 454 39.94 34.71 -0.44
N CYS A 455 38.96 33.91 -0.88
CA CYS A 455 38.55 33.84 -2.29
C CYS A 455 37.23 34.55 -2.61
N PHE A 456 36.61 35.20 -1.61
CA PHE A 456 35.34 35.92 -1.72
C PHE A 456 34.15 35.09 -2.20
N MET A 457 34.26 33.77 -2.26
CA MET A 457 33.17 32.86 -2.63
C MET A 457 31.99 32.99 -1.64
N LYS A 458 30.80 33.29 -2.15
CA LYS A 458 29.54 33.34 -1.38
C LYS A 458 28.39 32.71 -2.18
N PRO A 459 27.62 31.78 -1.60
CA PRO A 459 27.87 31.17 -0.29
C PRO A 459 29.09 30.25 -0.31
N ILE A 460 29.67 29.99 0.87
CA ILE A 460 30.62 28.87 1.01
C ILE A 460 29.80 27.60 0.78
N ILE A 461 29.98 27.02 -0.40
CA ILE A 461 29.52 25.67 -0.72
C ILE A 461 30.54 24.74 -0.06
N ASP A 462 30.06 23.63 0.50
CA ASP A 462 30.88 22.60 1.15
C ASP A 462 31.32 22.93 2.59
N ILE A 463 32.45 22.38 3.05
CA ILE A 463 33.00 22.57 4.40
C ILE A 463 33.41 24.02 4.64
N ARG A 464 32.89 24.59 5.72
CA ARG A 464 33.33 25.88 6.26
C ARG A 464 34.32 25.67 7.40
N TYR A 465 35.49 26.29 7.28
CA TYR A 465 36.45 26.41 8.38
C TYR A 465 36.29 27.78 9.05
N LYS A 466 35.90 27.78 10.33
CA LYS A 466 35.83 29.00 11.15
C LYS A 466 37.10 29.09 11.99
N CYS A 467 37.93 30.09 11.70
CA CYS A 467 39.14 30.36 12.45
C CYS A 467 38.82 31.05 13.79
N THR A 468 39.66 30.86 14.81
CA THR A 468 39.54 31.57 16.10
C THR A 468 39.60 33.09 15.95
N CYS A 469 40.27 33.61 14.92
CA CYS A 469 40.32 35.05 14.60
C CYS A 469 39.03 35.59 13.94
N GLY A 470 37.99 34.76 13.78
CA GLY A 470 36.69 35.17 13.23
C GLY A 470 36.54 35.05 11.71
N ILE A 471 37.61 34.67 11.00
CA ILE A 471 37.64 34.49 9.55
C ILE A 471 36.96 33.16 9.14
N ASN A 472 36.20 33.18 8.05
CA ASN A 472 35.65 32.00 7.39
C ASN A 472 36.48 31.65 6.15
N LEU A 473 36.91 30.40 6.06
CA LEU A 473 37.62 29.86 4.90
C LEU A 473 36.80 28.72 4.30
N CYS A 474 36.72 28.67 2.97
CA CYS A 474 36.27 27.46 2.28
C CYS A 474 37.39 26.40 2.33
N GLU A 475 37.04 25.14 2.11
CA GLU A 475 38.00 24.02 2.10
C GLU A 475 39.20 24.29 1.19
N LYS A 476 38.97 24.88 0.02
CA LYS A 476 40.05 25.27 -0.91
C LYS A 476 41.05 26.25 -0.29
N CYS A 477 40.58 27.30 0.37
CA CYS A 477 41.46 28.33 0.95
C CYS A 477 42.15 27.84 2.21
N GLU A 478 41.52 26.93 2.95
CA GLU A 478 42.13 26.23 4.07
C GLU A 478 43.28 25.33 3.59
N PHE A 479 43.03 24.48 2.59
CA PHE A 479 44.02 23.55 2.05
C PHE A 479 45.24 24.27 1.45
N MET A 480 45.01 25.40 0.77
CA MET A 480 46.08 26.21 0.20
C MET A 480 46.89 27.00 1.25
N GLY A 481 46.50 26.97 2.53
CA GLY A 481 47.18 27.72 3.59
C GLY A 481 47.12 29.24 3.39
N LEU A 482 46.07 29.76 2.73
CA LEU A 482 45.93 31.21 2.43
C LEU A 482 45.59 32.07 3.66
N HIS A 483 45.73 31.49 4.85
CA HIS A 483 45.64 32.12 6.15
C HIS A 483 46.58 31.39 7.10
N ASP A 484 47.05 32.09 8.13
CA ASP A 484 48.01 31.59 9.11
C ASP A 484 47.59 30.23 9.69
N THR A 485 48.39 29.20 9.41
CA THR A 485 48.11 27.80 9.78
C THR A 485 48.27 27.54 11.27
N ASP A 486 48.92 28.43 12.02
CA ASP A 486 49.08 28.28 13.46
C ASP A 486 47.78 28.61 14.22
N HIS A 487 46.84 29.30 13.58
CA HIS A 487 45.53 29.54 14.17
C HIS A 487 44.67 28.26 14.19
N ARG A 488 44.12 27.96 15.37
CA ARG A 488 43.19 26.85 15.54
C ARG A 488 41.87 27.13 14.79
N ARG A 489 41.40 26.15 14.01
CA ARG A 489 40.19 26.29 13.18
C ARG A 489 39.18 25.19 13.52
N THR A 490 37.91 25.55 13.45
CA THR A 490 36.79 24.61 13.64
C THR A 490 36.24 24.23 12.28
N LYS A 491 36.26 22.93 11.95
CA LYS A 491 35.66 22.36 10.74
C LYS A 491 34.15 22.24 10.93
N ILE A 492 33.36 22.87 10.06
CA ILE A 492 31.89 22.89 10.14
C ILE A 492 31.34 22.24 8.87
N VAL A 493 30.66 21.10 9.06
CA VAL A 493 30.20 20.19 7.98
C VAL A 493 28.67 20.06 7.93
N LYS A 494 27.93 20.93 8.63
CA LYS A 494 26.45 20.98 8.62
C LYS A 494 25.98 22.41 8.39
N SER A 495 25.02 22.61 7.49
CA SER A 495 24.32 23.88 7.33
C SER A 495 23.29 24.02 8.46
N GLU A 496 23.62 24.73 9.54
CA GLU A 496 22.67 24.93 10.63
C GLU A 496 21.42 25.66 10.15
N TRP A 497 20.25 25.01 10.29
CA TRP A 497 18.96 25.54 10.76
C TRP A 497 18.06 24.33 11.09
N PHE A 498 18.19 23.80 12.31
CA PHE A 498 17.11 23.20 13.11
C PHE A 498 17.60 23.19 14.56
N HIS A 499 17.08 24.11 15.36
CA HIS A 499 17.19 24.06 16.81
C HIS A 499 16.34 22.89 17.32
N SER A 500 16.99 22.02 18.10
CA SER A 500 16.48 21.30 19.27
C SER A 500 15.09 20.67 19.21
N ASN A 501 15.04 19.38 18.89
CA ASN A 501 14.65 18.34 19.86
C ASN A 501 14.63 17.00 19.14
N PHE A 502 15.72 16.24 19.20
CA PHE A 502 15.73 14.77 19.19
C PHE A 502 17.13 14.31 19.62
N ASP A 503 17.40 14.52 20.91
CA ASP A 503 18.41 13.77 21.65
C ASP A 503 17.86 12.36 21.89
N TRP A 504 18.45 11.31 21.31
CA TRP A 504 18.41 9.97 21.92
C TRP A 504 19.54 9.02 21.52
N TRP A 505 20.72 9.49 21.06
CA TRP A 505 21.84 8.57 20.71
C TRP A 505 23.20 8.91 21.32
N THR A 506 23.23 9.54 22.51
CA THR A 506 24.47 9.86 23.25
C THR A 506 24.55 9.25 24.65
N SER A 507 23.94 8.08 24.91
CA SER A 507 24.18 7.32 26.15
C SER A 507 23.94 5.84 25.91
N ILE A 508 24.93 5.08 25.42
CA ILE A 508 25.75 4.17 26.25
C ILE A 508 25.29 4.09 27.72
N LYS A 509 24.40 3.14 28.00
CA LYS A 509 24.62 2.02 28.93
C LYS A 509 23.84 0.81 28.47
#